data_AF-A0A383R8Y0-F1
#
_entry.id   AF-A0A383R8Y0-F1
#
_cell.length_a   1.000
_cell.length_b   1.000
_cell.length_c   1.000
_cell.angle_alpha   90.00
_cell.angle_beta   90.00
_cell.angle_gamma   90.00
#
_symmetry.space_group_name_H-M   'P 1'
#
loop_
_entity.id
_entity.type
_entity.pdbx_description
1 polymer ?
#
loop_
_entity_poly.entity_id
_entity_poly.type
_entity_poly.pdbx_seq_one_letter_code
_entity_poly.pdbx_strand_id
1 'polypeptide(L)'
;MKRIYKHIEEYTDQEIKDILTHQEVEELIYLPLSVGMYHHNWKFAQDICLKLAQHDNPHVRANSVLGLAHIARTKKQLDKRLVKPIILKELKNNLEHKGTILDAISDINLFMKWELARRHNY
;
A
#
# COMPACT_ATOMS: atom_id res chain seq x y z
N MET A 1 12.62 13.27 -17.42
CA MET A 1 12.56 13.57 -15.97
C MET A 1 13.69 12.84 -15.26
N LYS A 2 14.49 13.52 -14.42
CA LYS A 2 15.57 12.87 -13.65
C LYS A 2 14.96 12.11 -12.49
N ARG A 3 15.26 10.81 -12.35
CA ARG A 3 14.84 10.02 -11.18
C ARG A 3 15.71 10.44 -9.99
N ILE A 4 15.08 10.77 -8.87
CA ILE A 4 15.75 11.17 -7.61
C ILE A 4 15.34 10.14 -6.56
N TYR A 5 16.33 9.54 -5.90
CA TYR A 5 16.07 8.65 -4.78
C TYR A 5 15.56 9.47 -3.58
N LYS A 6 14.51 8.97 -2.93
CA LYS A 6 13.99 9.50 -1.66
C LYS A 6 13.91 8.34 -0.68
N HIS A 7 14.55 8.50 0.47
CA HIS A 7 14.41 7.58 1.59
C HIS A 7 12.98 7.66 2.16
N ILE A 8 12.44 6.51 2.59
CA ILE A 8 11.13 6.46 3.26
C ILE A 8 11.40 6.52 4.76
N GLU A 9 10.94 7.60 5.39
CA GLU A 9 11.13 7.81 6.82
C GLU A 9 10.23 6.87 7.65
N GLU A 10 10.72 6.45 8.81
CA GLU A 10 9.90 5.82 9.84
C GLU A 10 9.21 6.89 10.67
N TYR A 11 7.92 6.74 10.91
CA TYR A 11 7.11 7.69 11.69
C TYR A 11 6.62 7.06 12.99
N THR A 12 6.58 7.88 14.03
CA THR A 12 5.89 7.60 15.28
C THR A 12 4.37 7.60 15.11
N ASP A 13 3.64 6.97 16.02
CA ASP A 13 2.16 6.98 16.03
C ASP A 13 1.58 8.39 16.01
N GLN A 14 2.27 9.37 16.61
CA GLN A 14 1.81 10.76 16.61
C GLN A 14 2.01 11.42 15.24
N GLU A 15 3.18 11.26 14.63
CA GLU A 15 3.45 11.78 13.29
C GLU A 15 2.51 11.17 12.24
N ILE A 16 2.21 9.87 12.35
CA ILE A 16 1.22 9.21 11.48
C ILE A 16 -0.15 9.87 11.63
N LYS A 17 -0.58 10.20 12.85
CA LYS A 17 -1.86 10.91 13.09
C LYS A 17 -1.83 12.32 12.54
N ASP A 18 -0.72 13.03 12.68
CA ASP A 18 -0.57 14.40 12.20
C ASP A 18 -0.64 14.45 10.67
N ILE A 19 0.09 13.57 9.97
CA ILE A 19 0.01 13.42 8.50
C ILE A 19 -1.42 13.09 8.06
N LEU A 20 -2.10 12.16 8.74
CA LEU A 20 -3.49 11.82 8.45
C LEU A 20 -4.46 12.97 8.75
N THR A 21 -4.06 13.95 9.55
CA THR A 21 -4.88 15.13 9.86
C THR A 21 -4.66 16.23 8.83
N HIS A 22 -3.42 16.45 8.40
CA HIS A 22 -3.09 17.46 7.39
C HIS A 22 -3.68 17.14 6.01
N GLN A 23 -3.80 15.86 5.66
CA GLN A 23 -4.36 15.41 4.37
C GLN A 23 -3.56 15.91 3.14
N GLU A 24 -2.28 16.24 3.30
CA GLU A 24 -1.42 16.67 2.21
C GLU A 24 -1.04 15.47 1.32
N VAL A 25 -1.36 15.57 0.02
CA VAL A 25 -1.19 14.45 -0.92
C VAL A 25 0.27 14.00 -1.00
N GLU A 26 1.19 14.94 -0.95
CA GLU A 26 2.63 14.71 -0.98
C GLU A 26 3.11 13.85 0.19
N GLU A 27 2.47 13.96 1.36
CA GLU A 27 2.76 13.12 2.53
C GLU A 27 2.03 11.78 2.44
N LEU A 28 0.75 11.81 2.05
CA LEU A 28 -0.10 10.62 1.95
C LEU A 28 0.38 9.62 0.88
N ILE A 29 1.11 10.06 -0.14
CA ILE A 29 1.75 9.17 -1.12
C ILE A 29 2.79 8.26 -0.45
N TYR A 30 3.53 8.76 0.55
CA TYR A 30 4.61 8.00 1.19
C TYR A 30 4.18 7.29 2.47
N LEU A 31 3.15 7.80 3.15
CA LEU A 31 2.69 7.24 4.42
C LEU A 31 2.41 5.72 4.37
N PRO A 32 1.69 5.16 3.37
CA PRO A 32 1.46 3.72 3.30
C PRO A 32 2.75 2.89 3.19
N LEU A 33 3.77 3.44 2.52
CA LEU A 33 5.07 2.77 2.36
C LEU A 33 5.78 2.72 3.71
N SER A 34 5.83 3.85 4.42
CA SER A 34 6.44 3.95 5.74
C SER A 34 5.79 2.98 6.74
N VAL A 35 4.46 3.04 6.90
CA VAL A 35 3.78 2.17 7.86
C VAL A 35 3.88 0.70 7.47
N GLY A 36 3.87 0.37 6.18
CA GLY A 36 4.01 -1.01 5.72
C GLY A 36 5.41 -1.60 5.90
N MET A 37 6.45 -0.76 5.77
CA MET A 37 7.84 -1.17 5.97
C MET A 37 8.19 -1.29 7.45
N TYR A 38 7.84 -0.28 8.25
CA TYR A 38 8.45 -0.07 9.55
C TYR A 38 7.53 -0.39 10.72
N HIS A 39 6.25 0.01 10.65
CA HIS A 39 5.35 -0.05 11.80
C HIS A 39 5.26 -1.46 12.40
N HIS A 40 5.42 -1.57 13.71
CA HIS A 40 5.52 -2.86 14.41
C HIS A 40 4.18 -3.61 14.43
N ASN A 41 3.06 -2.90 14.53
CA ASN A 41 1.72 -3.47 14.51
C ASN A 41 1.20 -3.59 13.07
N TRP A 42 1.22 -4.81 12.53
CA TRP A 42 0.78 -5.10 11.16
C TRP A 42 -0.69 -4.73 10.90
N LYS A 43 -1.55 -4.90 11.91
CA LYS A 43 -2.98 -4.63 11.76
C LYS A 43 -3.24 -3.14 11.67
N PHE A 44 -2.57 -2.36 12.52
CA PHE A 44 -2.59 -0.90 12.42
C PHE A 44 -2.10 -0.42 11.05
N ALA A 45 -0.94 -0.90 10.59
CA ALA A 45 -0.41 -0.56 9.28
C ALA A 45 -1.37 -0.91 8.14
N GLN A 46 -2.01 -2.09 8.21
CA GLN A 46 -3.02 -2.52 7.24
C GLN A 46 -4.22 -1.57 7.24
N ASP A 47 -4.74 -1.23 8.42
CA ASP A 47 -5.93 -0.38 8.55
C ASP A 47 -5.65 1.03 7.98
N ILE A 48 -4.43 1.56 8.17
CA ILE A 48 -4.00 2.80 7.51
C ILE A 48 -3.96 2.64 5.99
N CYS A 49 -3.35 1.58 5.46
CA CYS A 49 -3.31 1.34 4.02
C CYS A 49 -4.74 1.19 3.44
N LEU A 50 -5.63 0.48 4.11
CA LEU A 50 -7.02 0.30 3.68
C LEU A 50 -7.81 1.62 3.67
N LYS A 51 -7.57 2.49 4.66
CA LYS A 51 -8.14 3.85 4.71
C LYS A 51 -7.65 4.68 3.53
N LEU A 52 -6.34 4.71 3.29
CA LEU A 52 -5.73 5.51 2.21
C LEU A 52 -6.04 4.95 0.81
N ALA A 53 -6.35 3.66 0.69
CA ALA A 53 -6.86 3.09 -0.55
C ALA A 53 -8.26 3.60 -0.96
N GLN A 54 -8.94 4.38 -0.12
CA GLN A 54 -10.18 5.10 -0.49
C GLN A 54 -9.95 6.56 -0.89
N HIS A 55 -8.71 7.04 -0.92
CA HIS A 55 -8.40 8.44 -1.23
C HIS A 55 -8.68 8.79 -2.72
N ASP A 56 -9.01 10.06 -3.01
CA ASP A 56 -9.35 10.50 -4.37
C ASP A 56 -8.16 10.47 -5.33
N ASN A 57 -6.95 10.72 -4.80
CA ASN A 57 -5.72 10.68 -5.57
C ASN A 57 -5.31 9.21 -5.93
N PRO A 58 -5.16 8.87 -7.23
CA PRO A 58 -4.82 7.51 -7.67
C PRO A 58 -3.43 7.04 -7.21
N HIS A 59 -2.47 7.95 -7.03
CA HIS A 59 -1.13 7.60 -6.57
C HIS A 59 -1.15 7.18 -5.09
N VAL A 60 -1.90 7.89 -4.24
CA VAL A 60 -2.11 7.50 -2.82
C VAL A 60 -2.73 6.11 -2.74
N ARG A 61 -3.74 5.81 -3.58
CA ARG A 61 -4.36 4.48 -3.60
C ARG A 61 -3.41 3.39 -4.07
N ALA A 62 -2.63 3.63 -5.12
CA ALA A 62 -1.65 2.66 -5.62
C ALA A 62 -0.56 2.38 -4.59
N ASN A 63 -0.02 3.42 -3.93
CA ASN A 63 0.96 3.25 -2.87
C ASN A 63 0.36 2.60 -1.63
N SER A 64 -0.94 2.72 -1.40
CA SER A 64 -1.64 1.96 -0.36
C SER A 64 -1.62 0.45 -0.63
N VAL A 65 -1.79 0.04 -1.89
CA VAL A 65 -1.61 -1.37 -2.29
C VAL A 65 -0.16 -1.81 -2.11
N LEU A 66 0.81 -0.96 -2.47
CA LEU A 66 2.23 -1.23 -2.25
C LEU A 66 2.59 -1.33 -0.75
N GLY A 67 1.99 -0.49 0.09
CA GLY A 67 2.10 -0.58 1.55
C GLY A 67 1.65 -1.94 2.09
N LEU A 68 0.53 -2.47 1.59
CA LEU A 68 0.06 -3.81 1.93
C LEU A 68 1.07 -4.90 1.52
N ALA A 69 1.74 -4.74 0.37
CA ALA A 69 2.81 -5.64 -0.05
C ALA A 69 4.03 -5.58 0.87
N HIS A 70 4.39 -4.39 1.37
CA HIS A 70 5.43 -4.27 2.39
C HIS A 70 5.05 -4.98 3.69
N ILE A 71 3.80 -4.89 4.15
CA ILE A 71 3.34 -5.64 5.34
C ILE A 71 3.43 -7.15 5.09
N ALA A 72 2.98 -7.62 3.93
CA ALA A 72 3.10 -9.02 3.55
C ALA A 72 4.57 -9.50 3.57
N ARG A 73 5.48 -8.69 3.03
CA ARG A 73 6.91 -9.00 2.99
C ARG A 73 7.57 -8.99 4.38
N THR A 74 7.34 -7.94 5.16
CA THR A 74 8.07 -7.71 6.42
C THR A 74 7.44 -8.44 7.60
N LYS A 75 6.11 -8.55 7.65
CA LYS A 75 5.37 -9.13 8.77
C LYS A 75 4.70 -10.46 8.44
N LYS A 76 4.55 -10.83 7.15
CA LYS A 76 3.89 -12.06 6.69
C LYS A 76 2.46 -12.21 7.22
N GLN A 77 1.77 -11.08 7.42
CA GLN A 77 0.43 -11.02 7.97
C GLN A 77 -0.41 -10.02 7.18
N LEU A 78 -1.59 -10.44 6.75
CA LEU A 78 -2.63 -9.61 6.15
C LEU A 78 -3.98 -10.32 6.35
N ASP A 79 -5.04 -9.55 6.58
CA ASP A 79 -6.40 -10.06 6.50
C ASP A 79 -6.86 -10.10 5.03
N LYS A 80 -6.83 -11.30 4.45
CA LYS A 80 -7.23 -11.54 3.07
C LYS A 80 -8.64 -11.05 2.75
N ARG A 81 -9.58 -11.15 3.71
CA ARG A 81 -10.99 -10.80 3.47
C ARG A 81 -11.15 -9.30 3.26
N LEU A 82 -10.40 -8.50 4.01
CA LEU A 82 -10.40 -7.04 3.90
C LEU A 82 -9.56 -6.55 2.72
N VAL A 83 -8.39 -7.15 2.52
CA VAL A 83 -7.41 -6.67 1.54
C VAL A 83 -7.78 -7.04 0.10
N LYS A 84 -8.24 -8.27 -0.15
CA LYS A 84 -8.49 -8.76 -1.52
C LYS A 84 -9.45 -7.87 -2.33
N PRO A 85 -10.62 -7.44 -1.81
CA PRO A 85 -11.54 -6.59 -2.57
C PRO A 85 -10.91 -5.25 -2.99
N ILE A 86 -10.10 -4.65 -2.13
CA ILE A 86 -9.43 -3.37 -2.40
C ILE A 86 -8.40 -3.53 -3.51
N ILE A 87 -7.55 -4.56 -3.44
CA ILE A 87 -6.53 -4.82 -4.46
C ILE A 87 -7.17 -5.06 -5.83
N LEU A 88 -8.22 -5.88 -5.90
CA LEU A 88 -8.89 -6.17 -7.17
C LEU A 88 -9.64 -4.95 -7.73
N LYS A 89 -10.19 -4.09 -6.86
CA LYS A 89 -10.79 -2.81 -7.26
C LYS A 89 -9.72 -1.90 -7.88
N GLU A 90 -8.57 -1.73 -7.23
CA GLU A 90 -7.50 -0.86 -7.74
C GLU A 90 -6.89 -1.41 -9.02
N LEU A 91 -6.68 -2.73 -9.13
CA LEU A 91 -6.19 -3.35 -10.36
C LEU A 91 -7.09 -3.06 -11.57
N LYS A 92 -8.40 -2.98 -11.34
CA LYS A 92 -9.39 -2.69 -12.39
C LYS A 92 -9.44 -1.20 -12.74
N ASN A 93 -9.42 -0.33 -11.73
CA ASN A 93 -9.81 1.07 -11.88
C ASN A 93 -8.62 2.05 -11.97
N ASN A 94 -7.47 1.69 -11.42
CA ASN A 94 -6.30 2.57 -11.34
C ASN A 94 -5.31 2.24 -12.45
N LEU A 95 -5.66 2.67 -13.67
CA LEU A 95 -4.88 2.39 -14.87
C LEU A 95 -3.56 3.16 -14.92
N GLU A 96 -3.51 4.34 -14.28
CA GLU A 96 -2.33 5.21 -14.24
C GLU A 96 -1.15 4.55 -13.50
N HIS A 97 -1.42 3.91 -12.37
CA HIS A 97 -0.39 3.25 -11.55
C HIS A 97 -0.49 1.72 -11.56
N LYS A 98 -1.00 1.17 -12.67
CA LYS A 98 -1.25 -0.27 -12.81
C LYS A 98 0.00 -1.14 -12.58
N GLY A 99 1.18 -0.67 -13.02
CA GLY A 99 2.45 -1.36 -12.80
C GLY A 99 2.75 -1.56 -11.31
N THR A 100 2.66 -0.49 -10.52
CA THR A 100 2.83 -0.53 -9.05
C THR A 100 1.88 -1.53 -8.38
N ILE A 101 0.63 -1.58 -8.84
CA ILE A 101 -0.38 -2.48 -8.29
C ILE A 101 -0.05 -3.94 -8.64
N LEU A 102 0.44 -4.21 -9.85
CA LEU A 102 0.86 -5.55 -10.27
C LEU A 102 2.09 -6.06 -9.52
N ASP A 103 3.07 -5.18 -9.30
CA ASP A 103 4.25 -5.50 -8.49
C ASP A 103 3.83 -5.85 -7.06
N ALA A 104 2.96 -5.02 -6.46
CA ALA A 104 2.42 -5.28 -5.12
C ALA A 104 1.60 -6.58 -5.04
N ILE A 105 0.78 -6.90 -6.05
CA ILE A 105 0.07 -8.19 -6.14
C ILE A 105 1.06 -9.35 -6.18
N SER A 106 2.14 -9.22 -6.95
CA SER A 106 3.15 -10.27 -7.09
C SER A 106 3.84 -10.55 -5.76
N ASP A 107 4.24 -9.49 -5.04
CA ASP A 107 4.82 -9.59 -3.69
C ASP A 107 3.83 -10.22 -2.69
N ILE A 108 2.57 -9.76 -2.66
CA ILE A 108 1.56 -10.32 -1.76
C ILE A 108 1.33 -11.81 -2.06
N ASN A 109 1.24 -12.18 -3.34
CA ASN A 109 1.10 -13.59 -3.72
C ASN A 109 2.30 -14.42 -3.26
N LEU A 110 3.52 -13.90 -3.44
CA LEU A 110 4.76 -14.56 -3.02
C LEU A 110 4.82 -14.77 -1.50
N PHE A 111 4.63 -13.71 -0.72
CA PHE A 111 4.85 -13.76 0.73
C PHE A 111 3.67 -14.36 1.51
N MET A 112 2.44 -14.21 1.00
CA MET A 112 1.24 -14.76 1.64
C MET A 112 0.80 -16.10 1.06
N LYS A 113 1.45 -16.60 0.00
CA LYS A 113 1.03 -17.77 -0.79
C LYS A 113 -0.41 -17.64 -1.29
N TRP A 114 -0.75 -16.45 -1.77
CA TRP A 114 -2.06 -16.16 -2.35
C TRP A 114 -2.03 -16.27 -3.87
N GLU A 115 -3.23 -16.27 -4.46
CA GLU A 115 -3.44 -16.33 -5.90
C GLU A 115 -4.33 -15.18 -6.36
N LEU A 116 -3.99 -13.97 -5.94
CA LEU A 116 -4.66 -12.76 -6.40
C LEU A 116 -4.39 -12.55 -7.89
N ALA A 117 -5.44 -12.20 -8.64
CA ALA A 117 -5.38 -11.81 -10.05
C ALA A 117 -4.69 -12.81 -11.01
N ARG A 118 -4.61 -14.11 -10.67
CA ARG A 118 -3.92 -15.16 -11.46
C ARG A 118 -4.42 -15.35 -12.91
N ARG A 119 -5.56 -14.74 -13.28
CA ARG A 119 -6.09 -14.74 -14.66
C ARG A 119 -5.63 -13.54 -15.50
N HIS A 120 -4.76 -12.68 -14.98
CA HIS A 120 -4.17 -11.56 -15.73
C HIS A 120 -2.72 -11.92 -16.04
N ASN A 121 -2.54 -12.93 -16.91
CA ASN A 121 -1.28 -13.06 -17.63
C ASN A 121 -1.20 -11.86 -18.58
N TYR A 122 -0.22 -10.99 -18.37
CA TYR A 122 0.14 -9.91 -19.30
C TYR A 122 1.04 -10.46 -20.38
#